data_AF-A0A1F6K6P5-F1
#
_entry.id   AF-A0A1F6K6P5-F1
#
_cell.length_a   1.000
_cell.length_b   1.000
_cell.length_c   1.000
_cell.angle_alpha   90.00
_cell.angle_beta   90.00
_cell.angle_gamma   90.00
#
_symmetry.space_group_name_H-M   'P 1'
#
loop_
_entity.id
_entity.type
_entity.pdbx_description
1 polymer ?
#
loop_
_entity_poly.entity_id
_entity_poly.type
_entity_poly.pdbx_seq_one_letter_code
_entity_poly.pdbx_strand_id
1 'polypeptide(L)'
;MSFAIRTRACLFLVGILLAMVFLGKNVLFAQTPTTSPSSSKLSEIQNQIRDLESKITSLQGQQKTLSSQITTMNNQIRLTELRISSTKQQIVDLSEDIDTANKKISRLEEALDSLTKVLINRVVVTYEFGNIGPLQILLSSNSISSFVSRVNYLRIVQAHDRKVIYETQQAKNDYTNQKAIFEEKKAKVETLQGQLEGYVAQLDQDKKSKEALLEVTKNDEKKYQELLAKSRAEQSAIQGVIRALELKDGTPVKQGDPIAVVGNTGAPYCSTGPHLHFEFTKDGNVQDPNNYLRPNASYEYSYGSDRYDYYGTVGPRGDWNWPLDEVILVNQGYGSHGYARSFYPNGTHSGIDMESKSSSIIKAPRDGTLYKGGTGCGGASMNYAAVDHGGGLISWYWHVQ
;
A
#
# COMPACT_ATOMS: atom_id res chain seq x y z
N MET A 1 51.49 -57.12 -27.29
CA MET A 1 51.58 -57.02 -25.81
C MET A 1 50.25 -56.48 -25.33
N SER A 2 49.49 -57.33 -24.63
CA SER A 2 48.09 -57.11 -24.22
C SER A 2 48.03 -56.90 -22.70
N PHE A 3 47.33 -55.86 -22.25
CA PHE A 3 46.86 -55.62 -20.87
C PHE A 3 45.62 -54.72 -21.05
N ALA A 4 44.36 -55.16 -20.96
CA ALA A 4 43.61 -55.83 -19.89
C ALA A 4 43.25 -54.90 -18.70
N ILE A 5 41.93 -54.79 -18.45
CA ILE A 5 41.27 -54.66 -17.11
C ILE A 5 41.21 -53.20 -16.55
N ARG A 6 40.11 -52.60 -16.05
CA ARG A 6 38.85 -53.08 -15.42
C ARG A 6 37.78 -51.97 -15.41
N THR A 7 36.53 -52.41 -15.39
CA THR A 7 35.27 -51.77 -14.97
C THR A 7 35.32 -51.10 -13.58
N ARG A 8 34.47 -50.07 -13.35
CA ARG A 8 33.44 -50.04 -12.28
C ARG A 8 32.60 -48.74 -12.25
N ALA A 9 31.29 -48.93 -12.21
CA ALA A 9 30.28 -47.98 -11.76
C ALA A 9 30.38 -47.75 -10.23
N CYS A 10 29.97 -46.57 -9.76
CA CYS A 10 29.56 -46.39 -8.36
C CYS A 10 28.62 -45.17 -8.21
N LEU A 11 27.38 -45.46 -7.80
CA LEU A 11 26.47 -44.54 -7.10
C LEU A 11 27.19 -43.94 -5.89
N PHE A 12 26.88 -42.69 -5.51
CA PHE A 12 26.80 -42.33 -4.09
C PHE A 12 25.80 -41.20 -3.84
N LEU A 13 24.84 -41.53 -2.98
CA LEU A 13 23.72 -40.78 -2.44
C LEU A 13 24.10 -40.56 -0.97
N VAL A 14 24.34 -39.33 -0.50
CA VAL A 14 24.45 -39.04 0.95
C VAL A 14 23.98 -37.62 1.23
N GLY A 15 22.90 -37.50 2.01
CA GLY A 15 22.41 -36.25 2.58
C GLY A 15 23.23 -35.79 3.77
N ILE A 16 23.19 -34.49 4.05
CA ILE A 16 23.72 -33.91 5.28
C ILE A 16 22.63 -33.07 5.96
N LEU A 17 22.16 -33.63 7.06
CA LEU A 17 21.46 -33.01 8.16
C LEU A 17 22.53 -32.46 9.12
N LEU A 18 22.48 -31.17 9.46
CA LEU A 18 23.18 -30.64 10.64
C LEU A 18 22.52 -29.35 11.12
N ALA A 19 21.51 -29.53 11.96
CA ALA A 19 21.05 -28.52 12.90
C ALA A 19 21.86 -28.67 14.20
N MET A 20 22.55 -27.60 14.61
CA MET A 20 23.05 -27.47 15.98
C MET A 20 22.75 -26.06 16.50
N VAL A 21 21.64 -26.00 17.23
CA VAL A 21 21.44 -25.38 18.54
C VAL A 21 22.48 -24.32 18.96
N PHE A 22 22.05 -23.06 18.96
CA PHE A 22 22.57 -22.03 19.86
C PHE A 22 21.42 -21.58 20.78
N LEU A 23 21.47 -22.04 22.04
CA LEU A 23 20.62 -21.58 23.14
C LEU A 23 21.22 -20.31 23.73
N GLY A 24 20.58 -19.17 23.49
CA GLY A 24 20.92 -17.87 24.06
C GLY A 24 19.68 -17.16 24.61
N LYS A 25 19.49 -17.30 25.93
CA LYS A 25 18.56 -16.63 26.87
C LYS A 25 17.60 -15.57 26.29
N ASN A 26 16.32 -15.91 26.36
CA ASN A 26 15.17 -15.01 26.23
C ASN A 26 15.16 -13.94 27.34
N VAL A 27 15.24 -12.66 26.96
CA VAL A 27 14.60 -11.58 27.71
C VAL A 27 13.25 -11.35 27.04
N LEU A 28 12.19 -11.86 27.67
CA LEU A 28 10.81 -11.60 27.29
C LEU A 28 10.51 -10.11 27.52
N PHE A 29 10.60 -9.31 26.46
CA PHE A 29 9.71 -8.17 26.32
C PHE A 29 8.40 -8.71 25.75
N ALA A 30 7.37 -8.77 26.60
CA ALA A 30 6.00 -8.96 26.15
C ALA A 30 5.60 -7.73 25.33
N GLN A 31 5.86 -7.78 24.02
CA GLN A 31 5.17 -6.93 23.07
C GLN A 31 3.78 -7.54 22.89
N THR A 32 2.77 -6.83 23.36
CA THR A 32 1.39 -7.08 22.94
C THR A 32 1.35 -7.04 21.41
N PRO A 33 0.82 -8.07 20.73
CA PRO A 33 0.74 -8.06 19.28
C PRO A 33 -0.26 -6.98 18.88
N THR A 34 0.26 -5.83 18.46
CA THR A 34 -0.55 -4.84 17.75
C THR A 34 -0.60 -5.35 16.31
N THR A 35 -1.66 -6.07 15.96
CA THR A 35 -1.90 -6.50 14.58
C THR A 35 -2.09 -5.28 13.70
N SER A 36 -1.04 -4.95 12.93
CA SER A 36 -1.15 -4.05 11.78
C SER A 36 -2.16 -4.62 10.75
N PRO A 37 -3.05 -3.80 10.15
CA PRO A 37 -4.07 -4.28 9.22
C PRO A 37 -3.55 -4.86 7.89
N SER A 38 -2.27 -4.64 7.53
CA SER A 38 -1.69 -5.12 6.25
C SER A 38 -1.51 -6.65 6.21
N SER A 39 -1.26 -7.31 7.36
CA SER A 39 -0.95 -8.75 7.38
C SER A 39 -2.14 -9.67 7.07
N SER A 40 -3.38 -9.20 7.19
CA SER A 40 -4.57 -10.03 6.97
C SER A 40 -4.87 -10.25 5.48
N LYS A 41 -4.79 -9.19 4.66
CA LYS A 41 -5.04 -9.27 3.20
C LYS A 41 -4.00 -10.12 2.48
N LEU A 42 -2.72 -9.95 2.78
CA LEU A 42 -1.66 -10.75 2.17
C LEU A 42 -1.79 -12.23 2.56
N SER A 43 -2.15 -12.52 3.81
CA SER A 43 -2.39 -13.89 4.29
C SER A 43 -3.58 -14.54 3.58
N GLU A 44 -4.66 -13.79 3.37
CA GLU A 44 -5.84 -14.27 2.67
C GLU A 44 -5.54 -14.60 1.19
N ILE A 45 -4.83 -13.71 0.50
CA ILE A 45 -4.37 -13.94 -0.88
C ILE A 45 -3.45 -15.17 -0.96
N GLN A 46 -2.54 -15.36 0.01
CA GLN A 46 -1.64 -16.52 0.07
C GLN A 46 -2.38 -17.84 0.33
N ASN A 47 -3.46 -17.83 1.11
CA ASN A 47 -4.32 -19.00 1.30
C ASN A 47 -5.03 -19.37 -0.01
N GLN A 48 -5.59 -18.37 -0.70
CA GLN A 48 -6.25 -18.57 -2.00
C GLN A 48 -5.29 -19.13 -3.07
N ILE A 49 -4.03 -18.67 -3.08
CA ILE A 49 -2.98 -19.20 -3.95
C ILE A 49 -2.76 -20.70 -3.68
N ARG A 50 -2.57 -21.10 -2.41
CA ARG A 50 -2.34 -22.50 -2.03
C ARG A 50 -3.49 -23.43 -2.42
N ASP A 51 -4.72 -22.98 -2.18
CA ASP A 51 -5.92 -23.76 -2.50
C ASP A 51 -6.08 -23.95 -4.01
N LEU A 52 -5.80 -22.91 -4.79
CA LEU A 52 -5.83 -22.98 -6.25
C LEU A 52 -4.70 -23.85 -6.83
N GLU A 53 -3.48 -23.80 -6.28
CA GLU A 53 -2.36 -24.66 -6.69
C GLU A 53 -2.69 -26.14 -6.49
N SER A 54 -3.28 -26.50 -5.34
CA SER A 54 -3.76 -27.86 -5.05
C SER A 54 -4.85 -28.31 -6.03
N LYS A 55 -5.80 -27.41 -6.33
CA LYS A 55 -6.90 -27.67 -7.26
C LYS A 55 -6.43 -27.86 -8.69
N ILE A 56 -5.47 -27.06 -9.17
CA ILE A 56 -4.86 -27.20 -10.49
C ILE A 56 -4.18 -28.56 -10.61
N THR A 57 -3.41 -28.96 -9.60
CA THR A 57 -2.70 -30.25 -9.57
C THR A 57 -3.67 -31.43 -9.67
N SER A 58 -4.79 -31.38 -8.94
CA SER A 58 -5.83 -32.41 -9.00
C SER A 58 -6.50 -32.48 -10.39
N LEU A 59 -6.82 -31.34 -10.99
CA LEU A 59 -7.47 -31.26 -12.30
C LEU A 59 -6.54 -31.67 -13.45
N GLN A 60 -5.24 -31.42 -13.34
CA GLN A 60 -4.23 -31.89 -14.30
C GLN A 60 -4.17 -33.42 -14.37
N GLY A 61 -4.35 -34.12 -13.23
CA GLY A 61 -4.43 -35.58 -13.19
C GLY A 61 -5.72 -36.18 -13.78
N GLN A 62 -6.74 -35.36 -14.03
CA GLN A 62 -8.06 -35.79 -14.50
C GLN A 62 -8.37 -35.37 -15.96
N GLN A 63 -7.39 -34.81 -16.67
CA GLN A 63 -7.57 -34.29 -18.04
C GLN A 63 -7.98 -35.39 -19.02
N LYS A 64 -9.24 -35.33 -19.50
CA LYS A 64 -9.77 -36.20 -20.58
C LYS A 64 -10.66 -35.48 -21.60
N THR A 65 -11.09 -34.25 -21.31
CA THR A 65 -12.05 -33.50 -22.14
C THR A 65 -11.61 -32.06 -22.36
N LEU A 66 -12.10 -31.44 -23.43
CA LEU A 66 -11.85 -30.01 -23.70
C LEU A 66 -12.33 -29.10 -22.55
N SER A 67 -13.48 -29.41 -21.94
CA SER A 67 -14.00 -28.69 -20.77
C SER A 67 -13.03 -28.75 -19.58
N SER A 68 -12.38 -29.90 -19.35
CA SER A 68 -11.36 -30.03 -18.30
C SER A 68 -10.10 -29.20 -18.61
N GLN A 69 -9.71 -29.06 -19.88
CA GLN A 69 -8.58 -28.24 -20.29
C GLN A 69 -8.84 -26.74 -20.09
N ILE A 70 -10.04 -26.26 -20.47
CA ILE A 70 -10.46 -24.87 -20.27
C ILE A 70 -10.56 -24.56 -18.76
N THR A 71 -11.05 -25.50 -17.95
CA THR A 71 -11.12 -25.34 -16.50
C THR A 71 -9.73 -25.20 -15.88
N THR A 72 -8.76 -26.00 -16.33
CA THR A 72 -7.36 -25.87 -15.89
C THR A 72 -6.77 -24.52 -16.30
N MET A 73 -6.98 -24.07 -17.54
CA MET A 73 -6.51 -22.77 -18.01
C MET A 73 -7.14 -21.60 -17.23
N ASN A 74 -8.43 -21.67 -16.91
CA ASN A 74 -9.10 -20.66 -16.07
C ASN A 74 -8.48 -20.57 -14.66
N ASN A 75 -8.16 -21.72 -14.06
CA ASN A 75 -7.54 -21.74 -12.74
C ASN A 75 -6.09 -21.24 -12.79
N GLN A 76 -5.34 -21.52 -13.87
CA GLN A 76 -4.00 -20.98 -14.08
C GLN A 76 -4.00 -19.47 -14.25
N ILE A 77 -4.92 -18.93 -15.07
CA ILE A 77 -5.15 -17.48 -15.21
C ILE A 77 -5.45 -16.87 -13.84
N ARG A 78 -6.38 -17.47 -13.08
CA ARG A 78 -6.73 -16.99 -11.73
C ARG A 78 -5.55 -17.03 -10.76
N LEU A 79 -4.72 -18.07 -10.82
CA LEU A 79 -3.52 -18.18 -10.00
C LEU A 79 -2.51 -17.08 -10.35
N THR A 80 -2.28 -16.82 -11.64
CA THR A 80 -1.39 -15.75 -12.12
C THR A 80 -1.91 -14.38 -11.69
N GLU A 81 -3.22 -14.14 -11.73
CA GLU A 81 -3.86 -12.91 -11.21
C GLU A 81 -3.64 -12.72 -9.71
N LEU A 82 -3.78 -13.78 -8.91
CA LEU A 82 -3.53 -13.70 -7.46
C LEU A 82 -2.05 -13.46 -7.15
N ARG A 83 -1.13 -14.04 -7.92
CA ARG A 83 0.31 -13.76 -7.80
C ARG A 83 0.63 -12.30 -8.12
N ILE A 84 0.03 -11.73 -9.16
CA ILE A 84 0.12 -10.30 -9.47
C ILE A 84 -0.36 -9.46 -8.29
N SER A 85 -1.54 -9.74 -7.74
CA SER A 85 -2.10 -9.00 -6.60
C SER A 85 -1.22 -9.11 -5.34
N SER A 86 -0.72 -10.32 -5.05
CA SER A 86 0.21 -10.57 -3.93
C SER A 86 1.51 -9.78 -4.09
N THR A 87 2.15 -9.84 -5.25
CA THR A 87 3.40 -9.11 -5.53
C THR A 87 3.19 -7.60 -5.48
N LYS A 88 2.05 -7.08 -5.96
CA LYS A 88 1.69 -5.66 -5.81
C LYS A 88 1.57 -5.25 -4.36
N GLN A 89 0.87 -6.03 -3.54
CA GLN A 89 0.73 -5.73 -2.11
C GLN A 89 2.10 -5.73 -1.42
N GLN A 90 2.98 -6.69 -1.73
CA GLN A 90 4.34 -6.73 -1.21
C GLN A 90 5.17 -5.49 -1.59
N ILE A 91 5.00 -4.98 -2.82
CA ILE A 91 5.67 -3.74 -3.26
C ILE A 91 5.15 -2.54 -2.47
N VAL A 92 3.83 -2.46 -2.22
CA VAL A 92 3.23 -1.39 -1.39
C VAL A 92 3.78 -1.44 0.03
N ASP A 93 3.71 -2.60 0.67
CA ASP A 93 4.20 -2.78 2.05
C ASP A 93 5.70 -2.41 2.16
N LEU A 94 6.52 -2.85 1.20
CA LEU A 94 7.95 -2.49 1.16
C LEU A 94 8.19 -1.00 0.90
N SER A 95 7.32 -0.35 0.14
CA SER A 95 7.44 1.09 -0.15
C SER A 95 7.14 1.94 1.08
N GLU A 96 6.13 1.58 1.87
CA GLU A 96 5.84 2.21 3.17
C GLU A 96 7.01 2.04 4.16
N ASP A 97 7.59 0.84 4.17
CA ASP A 97 8.78 0.50 4.94
C ASP A 97 10.02 1.30 4.53
N ILE A 98 10.21 1.54 3.23
CA ILE A 98 11.28 2.36 2.66
C ILE A 98 11.10 3.83 3.07
N ASP A 99 9.88 4.37 3.01
CA ASP A 99 9.58 5.74 3.44
C ASP A 99 9.88 5.93 4.94
N THR A 100 9.48 4.95 5.76
CA THR A 100 9.79 4.95 7.19
C THR A 100 11.29 4.90 7.45
N ALA A 101 12.04 4.05 6.74
CA ALA A 101 13.50 3.99 6.82
C ALA A 101 14.15 5.31 6.38
N ASN A 102 13.67 5.92 5.30
CA ASN A 102 14.18 7.19 4.79
C ASN A 102 14.02 8.34 5.80
N LYS A 103 12.86 8.44 6.46
CA LYS A 103 12.62 9.40 7.55
C LYS A 103 13.57 9.19 8.72
N LYS A 104 13.87 7.94 9.10
CA LYS A 104 14.85 7.62 10.15
C LYS A 104 16.27 8.01 9.73
N ILE A 105 16.68 7.67 8.50
CA ILE A 105 17.98 8.04 7.94
C ILE A 105 18.16 9.55 7.97
N SER A 106 17.16 10.32 7.53
CA SER A 106 17.23 11.80 7.52
C SER A 106 17.46 12.37 8.91
N ARG A 107 16.75 11.88 9.93
CA ARG A 107 16.96 12.31 11.34
C ARG A 107 18.34 11.92 11.86
N LEU A 108 18.83 10.72 11.53
CA LEU A 108 20.16 10.27 11.91
C LEU A 108 21.26 11.08 11.24
N GLU A 109 21.05 11.50 9.99
CA GLU A 109 21.95 12.36 9.25
C GLU A 109 22.06 13.75 9.88
N GLU A 110 20.93 14.38 10.21
CA GLU A 110 20.90 15.66 10.94
C GLU A 110 21.58 15.56 12.32
N ALA A 111 21.32 14.49 13.06
CA ALA A 111 21.95 14.25 14.35
C ALA A 111 23.47 14.05 14.23
N LEU A 112 23.90 13.27 13.23
CA LEU A 112 25.31 13.01 12.97
C LEU A 112 26.05 14.28 12.54
N ASP A 113 25.45 15.13 11.70
CA ASP A 113 26.01 16.42 11.30
C ASP A 113 26.19 17.35 12.52
N SER A 114 25.16 17.49 13.36
CA SER A 114 25.22 18.28 14.59
C SER A 114 26.31 17.78 15.55
N LEU A 115 26.34 16.47 15.84
CA LEU A 115 27.34 15.86 16.71
C LEU A 115 28.76 15.99 16.16
N THR A 116 28.92 15.84 14.84
CA THR A 116 30.21 16.02 14.17
C THR A 116 30.71 17.46 14.27
N LYS A 117 29.84 18.47 14.10
CA LYS A 117 30.20 19.88 14.29
C LYS A 117 30.66 20.18 15.72
N VAL A 118 29.94 19.67 16.72
CA VAL A 118 30.33 19.80 18.14
C VAL A 118 31.69 19.14 18.38
N LEU A 119 31.88 17.93 17.85
CA LEU A 119 33.12 17.18 18.02
C LEU A 119 34.32 17.88 17.34
N ILE A 120 34.15 18.40 16.13
CA ILE A 120 35.20 19.17 15.42
C ILE A 120 35.59 20.41 16.23
N ASN A 121 34.60 21.21 16.67
CA ASN A 121 34.85 22.39 17.50
C ASN A 121 35.61 22.01 18.77
N ARG A 122 35.25 20.89 19.40
CA ARG A 122 35.93 20.41 20.60
C ARG A 122 37.37 20.00 20.35
N VAL A 123 37.65 19.34 19.23
CA VAL A 123 39.01 18.95 18.81
C VAL A 123 39.86 20.19 18.56
N VAL A 124 39.34 21.20 17.85
CA VAL A 124 40.04 22.47 17.59
C VAL A 124 40.41 23.18 18.88
N VAL A 125 39.44 23.39 19.78
CA VAL A 125 39.69 24.04 21.08
C VAL A 125 40.71 23.24 21.89
N THR A 126 40.60 21.90 21.93
CA THR A 126 41.57 21.07 22.68
C THR A 126 42.98 21.17 22.09
N TYR A 127 43.11 21.31 20.77
CA TYR A 127 44.39 21.52 20.10
C TYR A 127 44.98 22.90 20.41
N GLU A 128 44.18 23.97 20.33
CA GLU A 128 44.61 25.35 20.65
C GLU A 128 45.10 25.51 22.09
N PHE A 129 44.41 24.88 23.04
CA PHE A 129 44.81 24.91 24.46
C PHE A 129 46.02 24.00 24.77
N GLY A 130 46.33 23.04 23.89
CA GLY A 130 47.43 22.10 24.07
C GLY A 130 47.22 21.13 25.25
N ASN A 131 48.21 20.28 25.51
CA ASN A 131 48.13 19.26 26.55
C ASN A 131 48.60 19.84 27.90
N ILE A 132 47.70 20.53 28.63
CA ILE A 132 48.01 21.14 29.93
C ILE A 132 47.91 20.07 31.04
N GLY A 133 49.05 19.68 31.60
CA GLY A 133 49.10 18.70 32.68
C GLY A 133 48.60 19.24 34.04
N PRO A 134 48.14 18.37 34.98
CA PRO A 134 47.66 18.80 36.30
C PRO A 134 48.68 19.64 37.09
N LEU A 135 49.98 19.37 36.94
CA LEU A 135 51.05 20.15 37.56
C LEU A 135 51.13 21.59 37.03
N GLN A 136 50.87 21.81 35.74
CA GLN A 136 50.87 23.13 35.14
C GLN A 136 49.62 23.95 35.54
N ILE A 137 48.48 23.27 35.73
CA ILE A 137 47.26 23.87 36.29
C ILE A 137 47.47 24.25 37.75
N LEU A 138 48.19 23.42 38.53
CA LEU A 138 48.57 23.71 39.90
C LEU A 138 49.48 24.95 39.98
N LEU A 139 50.54 24.99 39.18
CA LEU A 139 51.51 26.09 39.17
C LEU A 139 50.93 27.43 38.68
N SER A 140 49.82 27.40 37.92
CA SER A 140 49.11 28.59 37.41
C SER A 140 47.87 28.98 38.24
N SER A 141 47.66 28.36 39.40
CA SER A 141 46.50 28.58 40.26
C SER A 141 46.85 29.43 41.49
N ASN A 142 46.03 30.45 41.78
CA ASN A 142 46.27 31.40 42.87
C ASN A 142 45.88 30.87 44.26
N SER A 143 45.22 29.70 44.34
CA SER A 143 44.85 29.02 45.59
C SER A 143 44.55 27.53 45.39
N ILE A 144 44.69 26.72 46.44
CA ILE A 144 44.33 25.28 46.44
C ILE A 144 42.86 25.06 46.07
N SER A 145 41.96 25.93 46.56
CA SER A 145 40.53 25.87 46.19
C SER A 145 40.32 26.05 44.68
N SER A 146 40.98 27.07 44.08
CA SER A 146 40.90 27.30 42.64
C SER A 146 41.49 26.17 41.79
N PHE A 147 42.56 25.53 42.27
CA PHE A 147 43.14 24.34 41.66
C PHE A 147 42.14 23.18 41.66
N VAL A 148 41.55 22.85 42.81
CA VAL A 148 40.59 21.74 42.95
C VAL A 148 39.36 21.95 42.07
N SER A 149 38.81 23.18 42.02
CA SER A 149 37.69 23.50 41.14
C SER A 149 38.05 23.34 39.66
N ARG A 150 39.22 23.85 39.21
CA ARG A 150 39.68 23.71 37.82
C ARG A 150 39.89 22.24 37.42
N VAL A 151 40.47 21.43 38.30
CA VAL A 151 40.63 19.98 38.07
C VAL A 151 39.27 19.28 37.98
N ASN A 152 38.31 19.63 38.82
CA ASN A 152 36.96 19.08 38.76
C ASN A 152 36.22 19.47 37.48
N TYR A 153 36.30 20.73 37.05
CA TYR A 153 35.71 21.16 35.77
C TYR A 153 36.34 20.44 34.59
N LEU A 154 37.67 20.28 34.57
CA LEU A 154 38.35 19.54 33.51
C LEU A 154 37.87 18.08 33.43
N ARG A 155 37.66 17.42 34.58
CA ARG A 155 37.10 16.06 34.62
C ARG A 155 35.68 15.99 34.05
N ILE A 156 34.82 16.96 34.37
CA ILE A 156 33.44 17.03 33.84
C ILE A 156 33.49 17.19 32.32
N VAL A 157 34.32 18.10 31.82
CA VAL A 157 34.49 18.34 30.39
C VAL A 157 35.02 17.09 29.67
N GLN A 158 36.05 16.43 30.20
CA GLN A 158 36.58 15.18 29.64
C GLN A 158 35.53 14.05 29.62
N ALA A 159 34.66 13.98 30.64
CA ALA A 159 33.57 13.01 30.66
C ALA A 159 32.53 13.31 29.56
N HIS A 160 32.18 14.58 29.38
CA HIS A 160 31.30 15.03 28.31
C HIS A 160 31.90 14.76 26.91
N ASP A 161 33.18 15.04 26.71
CA ASP A 161 33.87 14.79 25.43
C ASP A 161 33.84 13.31 25.06
N ARG A 162 34.14 12.42 26.02
CA ARG A 162 34.02 10.97 25.82
C ARG A 162 32.60 10.56 25.46
N LYS A 163 31.59 11.17 26.09
CA LYS A 163 30.19 10.91 25.79
C LYS A 163 29.83 11.34 24.36
N VAL A 164 30.21 12.56 23.93
CA VAL A 164 29.95 13.04 22.57
C VAL A 164 30.63 12.16 21.51
N ILE A 165 31.88 11.74 21.75
CA ILE A 165 32.59 10.80 20.86
C ILE A 165 31.80 9.48 20.74
N TYR A 166 31.37 8.93 21.88
CA TYR A 166 30.58 7.70 21.90
C TYR A 166 29.25 7.85 21.17
N GLU A 167 28.48 8.91 21.45
CA GLU A 167 27.19 9.20 20.81
C GLU A 167 27.36 9.40 19.29
N THR A 168 28.42 10.11 18.87
CA THR A 168 28.74 10.29 17.43
C THR A 168 29.03 8.94 16.76
N GLN A 169 29.79 8.07 17.42
CA GLN A 169 30.09 6.75 16.89
C GLN A 169 28.84 5.86 16.81
N GLN A 170 27.97 5.90 17.81
CA GLN A 170 26.69 5.17 17.79
C GLN A 170 25.79 5.69 16.67
N ALA A 171 25.60 7.01 16.56
CA ALA A 171 24.80 7.63 15.50
C ALA A 171 25.31 7.25 14.09
N LYS A 172 26.64 7.23 13.90
CA LYS A 172 27.26 6.78 12.65
C LYS A 172 26.97 5.31 12.35
N ASN A 173 27.08 4.44 13.34
CA ASN A 173 26.78 3.01 13.18
C ASN A 173 25.30 2.80 12.84
N ASP A 174 24.39 3.47 13.55
CA ASP A 174 22.95 3.40 13.32
C ASP A 174 22.58 3.92 11.92
N TYR A 175 23.15 5.05 11.51
CA TYR A 175 22.98 5.58 10.15
C TYR A 175 23.41 4.55 9.10
N THR A 176 24.60 3.97 9.26
CA THR A 176 25.16 2.99 8.32
C THR A 176 24.26 1.74 8.22
N ASN A 177 23.78 1.24 9.36
CA ASN A 177 22.88 0.08 9.42
C ASN A 177 21.53 0.39 8.78
N GLN A 178 20.92 1.53 9.09
CA GLN A 178 19.63 1.92 8.48
C GLN A 178 19.76 2.14 6.97
N LYS A 179 20.88 2.74 6.53
CA LYS A 179 21.18 2.93 5.11
C LYS A 179 21.32 1.59 4.38
N ALA A 180 22.00 0.60 4.98
CA ALA A 180 22.11 -0.74 4.41
C ALA A 180 20.74 -1.43 4.25
N ILE A 181 19.89 -1.38 5.29
CA ILE A 181 18.52 -1.91 5.25
C ILE A 181 17.69 -1.23 4.15
N PHE A 182 17.83 0.09 4.00
CA PHE A 182 17.13 0.85 2.97
C PHE A 182 17.52 0.41 1.55
N GLU A 183 18.81 0.24 1.28
CA GLU A 183 19.28 -0.23 -0.04
C GLU A 183 18.84 -1.68 -0.31
N GLU A 184 18.84 -2.55 0.70
CA GLU A 184 18.33 -3.93 0.57
C GLU A 184 16.84 -3.95 0.20
N LYS A 185 16.02 -3.12 0.88
CA LYS A 185 14.59 -3.03 0.59
C LYS A 185 14.32 -2.48 -0.82
N LYS A 186 15.11 -1.50 -1.28
CA LYS A 186 15.03 -0.99 -2.67
C LYS A 186 15.33 -2.09 -3.69
N ALA A 187 16.42 -2.83 -3.51
CA ALA A 187 16.76 -3.95 -4.39
C ALA A 187 15.66 -5.02 -4.40
N LYS A 188 14.99 -5.24 -3.26
CA LYS A 188 13.84 -6.17 -3.18
C LYS A 188 12.65 -5.67 -4.00
N VAL A 189 12.34 -4.38 -3.97
CA VAL A 189 11.28 -3.77 -4.79
C VAL A 189 11.57 -3.95 -6.28
N GLU A 190 12.80 -3.68 -6.73
CA GLU A 190 13.20 -3.89 -8.13
C GLU A 190 13.04 -5.36 -8.55
N THR A 191 13.41 -6.30 -7.68
CA THR A 191 13.20 -7.73 -7.91
C THR A 191 11.71 -8.07 -8.06
N LEU A 192 10.85 -7.53 -7.19
CA LEU A 192 9.40 -7.76 -7.25
C LEU A 192 8.77 -7.13 -8.50
N GLN A 193 9.28 -5.98 -8.97
CA GLN A 193 8.87 -5.34 -10.21
C GLN A 193 9.22 -6.19 -11.44
N GLY A 194 10.36 -6.87 -11.44
CA GLY A 194 10.68 -7.86 -12.49
C GLY A 194 9.76 -9.08 -12.46
N GLN A 195 9.41 -9.57 -11.26
CA GLN A 195 8.50 -10.72 -11.09
C GLN A 195 7.07 -10.39 -11.55
N LEU A 196 6.49 -9.35 -10.96
CA LEU A 196 5.88 -8.25 -11.70
C LEU A 196 5.49 -8.46 -13.18
N GLU A 197 6.36 -7.90 -14.01
CA GLU A 197 6.35 -7.96 -15.47
C GLU A 197 6.28 -9.39 -16.00
N GLY A 198 7.03 -10.33 -15.39
CA GLY A 198 6.99 -11.74 -15.76
C GLY A 198 5.61 -12.37 -15.62
N TYR A 199 4.90 -12.10 -14.52
CA TYR A 199 3.53 -12.58 -14.32
C TYR A 199 2.53 -11.92 -15.27
N VAL A 200 2.71 -10.64 -15.60
CA VAL A 200 1.87 -9.96 -16.60
C VAL A 200 2.05 -10.57 -17.99
N ALA A 201 3.30 -10.85 -18.39
CA ALA A 201 3.58 -11.53 -19.66
C ALA A 201 3.02 -12.95 -19.68
N GLN A 202 3.15 -13.70 -18.59
CA GLN A 202 2.57 -15.04 -18.47
C GLN A 202 1.05 -15.00 -18.57
N LEU A 203 0.39 -14.03 -17.93
CA LEU A 203 -1.06 -13.86 -17.98
C LEU A 203 -1.54 -13.58 -19.41
N ASP A 204 -0.82 -12.76 -20.18
CA ASP A 204 -1.11 -12.51 -21.59
C ASP A 204 -0.97 -13.77 -22.43
N GLN A 205 0.09 -14.55 -22.21
CA GLN A 205 0.31 -15.81 -22.90
C GLN A 205 -0.76 -16.87 -22.57
N ASP A 206 -1.15 -16.99 -21.31
CA ASP A 206 -2.20 -17.91 -20.85
C ASP A 206 -3.55 -17.55 -21.49
N LYS A 207 -3.85 -16.26 -21.61
CA LYS A 207 -5.06 -15.75 -22.28
C LYS A 207 -5.05 -16.06 -23.77
N LYS A 208 -3.95 -15.78 -24.48
CA LYS A 208 -3.81 -16.12 -25.90
C LYS A 208 -3.94 -17.62 -26.16
N SER A 209 -3.34 -18.44 -25.31
CA SER A 209 -3.41 -19.90 -25.42
C SER A 209 -4.84 -20.41 -25.22
N LYS A 210 -5.58 -19.80 -24.27
CA LYS A 210 -7.00 -20.06 -24.07
C LYS A 210 -7.85 -19.60 -25.27
N GLU A 211 -7.61 -18.42 -25.82
CA GLU A 211 -8.31 -17.91 -26.99
C GLU A 211 -8.10 -18.81 -28.21
N ALA A 212 -6.86 -19.22 -28.49
CA ALA A 212 -6.55 -20.16 -29.56
C ALA A 212 -7.26 -21.51 -29.39
N LEU A 213 -7.33 -22.03 -28.15
CA LEU A 213 -8.07 -23.26 -27.86
C LEU A 213 -9.58 -23.08 -28.06
N LEU A 214 -10.13 -21.91 -27.71
CA LEU A 214 -11.54 -21.60 -27.92
C LEU A 214 -11.88 -21.46 -29.42
N GLU A 215 -10.98 -20.91 -30.21
CA GLU A 215 -11.18 -20.73 -31.66
C GLU A 215 -11.17 -22.06 -32.44
N VAL A 216 -10.35 -23.01 -32.00
CA VAL A 216 -10.28 -24.35 -32.60
C VAL A 216 -11.53 -25.20 -32.29
N THR A 217 -12.33 -24.83 -31.28
CA THR A 217 -13.36 -25.73 -30.70
C THR A 217 -14.81 -25.38 -31.01
N LYS A 218 -15.09 -24.22 -31.65
CA LYS A 218 -16.31 -23.85 -32.41
C LYS A 218 -17.68 -24.43 -31.97
N ASN A 219 -18.03 -24.59 -30.67
CA ASN A 219 -19.30 -25.26 -30.35
C ASN A 219 -20.01 -24.94 -29.01
N ASP A 220 -20.08 -23.66 -28.61
CA ASP A 220 -21.14 -23.20 -27.66
C ASP A 220 -21.27 -21.66 -27.63
N GLU A 221 -21.34 -21.05 -28.82
CA GLU A 221 -21.17 -19.61 -29.08
C GLU A 221 -21.95 -18.69 -28.12
N LYS A 222 -23.15 -19.08 -27.70
CA LYS A 222 -24.03 -18.25 -26.85
C LYS A 222 -23.59 -18.20 -25.38
N LYS A 223 -23.30 -19.36 -24.78
CA LYS A 223 -22.84 -19.45 -23.38
C LYS A 223 -21.40 -18.91 -23.24
N TYR A 224 -20.64 -18.99 -24.34
CA TYR A 224 -19.31 -18.40 -24.44
C TYR A 224 -19.31 -16.90 -24.68
N GLN A 225 -20.22 -16.34 -25.47
CA GLN A 225 -20.36 -14.88 -25.59
C GLN A 225 -20.76 -14.24 -24.24
N GLU A 226 -21.60 -14.90 -23.43
CA GLU A 226 -21.94 -14.47 -22.08
C GLU A 226 -20.73 -14.49 -21.13
N LEU A 227 -19.94 -15.57 -21.14
CA LEU A 227 -18.72 -15.67 -20.32
C LEU A 227 -17.60 -14.73 -20.79
N LEU A 228 -17.45 -14.53 -22.11
CA LEU A 228 -16.50 -13.57 -22.70
C LEU A 228 -16.90 -12.12 -22.36
N ALA A 229 -18.19 -11.79 -22.43
CA ALA A 229 -18.69 -10.48 -22.02
C ALA A 229 -18.42 -10.23 -20.53
N LYS A 230 -18.65 -11.24 -19.67
CA LYS A 230 -18.35 -11.16 -18.25
C LYS A 230 -16.85 -10.98 -17.97
N SER A 231 -16.00 -11.78 -18.60
CA SER A 231 -14.53 -11.66 -18.44
C SER A 231 -13.95 -10.38 -19.06
N ARG A 232 -14.55 -9.83 -20.13
CA ARG A 232 -14.19 -8.51 -20.68
C ARG A 232 -14.64 -7.36 -19.78
N ALA A 233 -15.78 -7.48 -19.13
CA ALA A 233 -16.22 -6.52 -18.12
C ALA A 233 -15.29 -6.53 -16.90
N GLU A 234 -14.90 -7.72 -16.42
CA GLU A 234 -13.89 -7.89 -15.37
C GLU A 234 -12.50 -7.36 -15.80
N GLN A 235 -12.09 -7.59 -17.05
CA GLN A 235 -10.87 -7.04 -17.65
C GLN A 235 -10.90 -5.50 -17.72
N SER A 236 -12.02 -4.90 -18.13
CA SER A 236 -12.20 -3.45 -18.17
C SER A 236 -12.20 -2.85 -16.76
N ALA A 237 -12.73 -3.57 -15.77
CA ALA A 237 -12.64 -3.16 -14.38
C ALA A 237 -11.18 -3.19 -13.89
N ILE A 238 -10.42 -4.25 -14.18
CA ILE A 238 -9.02 -4.37 -13.72
C ILE A 238 -8.07 -3.43 -14.46
N GLN A 239 -8.21 -3.26 -15.78
CA GLN A 239 -7.48 -2.22 -16.52
C GLN A 239 -7.87 -0.82 -16.04
N GLY A 240 -9.13 -0.64 -15.63
CA GLY A 240 -9.57 0.57 -14.96
C GLY A 240 -8.90 0.80 -13.62
N VAL A 241 -8.71 -0.26 -12.80
CA VAL A 241 -7.94 -0.17 -11.55
C VAL A 241 -6.51 0.30 -11.85
N ILE A 242 -5.84 -0.31 -12.83
CA ILE A 242 -4.44 -0.01 -13.16
C ILE A 242 -4.31 1.42 -13.68
N ARG A 243 -5.16 1.81 -14.65
CA ARG A 243 -5.15 3.17 -15.19
C ARG A 243 -5.43 4.17 -14.08
N ALA A 244 -6.48 3.96 -13.27
CA ALA A 244 -6.77 4.81 -12.12
C ALA A 244 -5.55 4.97 -11.20
N LEU A 245 -4.88 3.89 -10.81
CA LEU A 245 -3.69 3.95 -9.93
C LEU A 245 -2.47 4.62 -10.57
N GLU A 246 -2.36 4.64 -11.90
CA GLU A 246 -1.26 5.28 -12.63
C GLU A 246 -1.50 6.78 -12.93
N LEU A 247 -2.75 7.25 -12.85
CA LEU A 247 -3.06 8.66 -13.11
C LEU A 247 -2.44 9.56 -12.03
N LYS A 248 -1.62 10.51 -12.49
CA LYS A 248 -0.99 11.54 -11.67
C LYS A 248 -1.91 12.76 -11.53
N ASP A 249 -1.65 13.58 -10.54
CA ASP A 249 -2.34 14.86 -10.35
C ASP A 249 -2.22 15.75 -11.60
N GLY A 250 -3.33 16.39 -11.97
CA GLY A 250 -3.43 17.24 -13.15
C GLY A 250 -3.72 16.48 -14.44
N THR A 251 -4.01 15.18 -14.40
CA THR A 251 -4.29 14.41 -15.63
C THR A 251 -5.69 14.75 -16.18
N PRO A 252 -5.83 15.15 -17.47
CA PRO A 252 -7.13 15.28 -18.10
C PRO A 252 -7.84 13.92 -18.21
N VAL A 253 -9.11 13.86 -17.85
CA VAL A 253 -9.95 12.66 -17.89
C VAL A 253 -11.23 12.92 -18.67
N LYS A 254 -11.72 11.90 -19.36
CA LYS A 254 -13.01 11.92 -20.07
C LYS A 254 -14.11 11.26 -19.26
N GLN A 255 -15.35 11.62 -19.53
CA GLN A 255 -16.51 10.94 -18.97
C GLN A 255 -16.39 9.41 -19.17
N GLY A 256 -16.54 8.66 -18.08
CA GLY A 256 -16.40 7.20 -18.06
C GLY A 256 -14.97 6.70 -17.87
N ASP A 257 -13.95 7.56 -17.91
CA ASP A 257 -12.58 7.14 -17.60
C ASP A 257 -12.50 6.68 -16.14
N PRO A 258 -11.77 5.59 -15.86
CA PRO A 258 -11.54 5.11 -14.51
C PRO A 258 -10.54 6.03 -13.78
N ILE A 259 -10.93 6.52 -12.62
CA ILE A 259 -10.19 7.55 -11.87
C ILE A 259 -9.73 7.11 -10.49
N ALA A 260 -10.47 6.19 -9.85
CA ALA A 260 -10.15 5.67 -8.53
C ALA A 260 -10.80 4.29 -8.31
N VAL A 261 -10.50 3.69 -7.16
CA VAL A 261 -11.12 2.44 -6.71
C VAL A 261 -11.78 2.68 -5.36
N VAL A 262 -12.97 2.13 -5.17
CA VAL A 262 -13.66 2.10 -3.88
C VAL A 262 -12.73 1.50 -2.83
N GLY A 263 -12.53 2.24 -1.76
CA GLY A 263 -11.64 1.86 -0.68
C GLY A 263 -12.32 1.90 0.66
N ASN A 264 -11.50 1.95 1.70
CA ASN A 264 -11.92 2.09 3.08
C ASN A 264 -10.91 2.99 3.84
N THR A 265 -10.32 3.96 3.14
CA THR A 265 -9.33 4.86 3.75
C THR A 265 -10.04 5.82 4.70
N GLY A 266 -9.35 6.21 5.78
CA GLY A 266 -9.98 6.92 6.91
C GLY A 266 -10.66 6.02 7.94
N ALA A 267 -10.71 4.70 7.74
CA ALA A 267 -11.18 3.77 8.77
C ALA A 267 -10.22 3.72 9.99
N PRO A 268 -10.74 3.49 11.21
CA PRO A 268 -12.15 3.35 11.56
C PRO A 268 -12.86 4.68 11.85
N TYR A 269 -12.14 5.81 11.80
CA TYR A 269 -12.63 7.09 12.32
C TYR A 269 -13.63 7.78 11.40
N CYS A 270 -13.45 7.64 10.10
CA CYS A 270 -14.22 8.34 9.07
C CYS A 270 -14.86 7.40 8.06
N SER A 271 -14.58 6.10 8.17
CA SER A 271 -15.26 5.06 7.40
C SER A 271 -15.47 3.83 8.27
N THR A 272 -16.64 3.21 8.14
CA THR A 272 -17.03 2.01 8.88
C THR A 272 -16.99 0.74 8.02
N GLY A 273 -16.74 0.88 6.72
CA GLY A 273 -16.65 -0.21 5.76
C GLY A 273 -16.39 0.29 4.33
N PRO A 274 -16.02 -0.58 3.37
CA PRO A 274 -15.71 -0.14 2.02
C PRO A 274 -16.92 0.48 1.30
N HIS A 275 -16.84 1.76 0.94
CA HIS A 275 -17.86 2.47 0.16
C HIS A 275 -17.25 3.71 -0.51
N LEU A 276 -17.99 4.31 -1.45
CA LEU A 276 -17.69 5.63 -2.01
C LEU A 276 -18.59 6.66 -1.34
N HIS A 277 -17.97 7.67 -0.71
CA HIS A 277 -18.66 8.92 -0.38
C HIS A 277 -18.43 9.92 -1.51
N PHE A 278 -19.50 10.25 -2.25
CA PHE A 278 -19.46 11.06 -3.47
C PHE A 278 -20.10 12.44 -3.26
N GLU A 279 -19.35 13.50 -3.56
CA GLU A 279 -19.74 14.88 -3.26
C GLU A 279 -19.52 15.80 -4.48
N PHE A 280 -20.27 16.89 -4.56
CA PHE A 280 -20.02 17.99 -5.47
C PHE A 280 -19.77 19.29 -4.69
N THR A 281 -18.86 20.12 -5.20
CA THR A 281 -18.64 21.49 -4.69
C THR A 281 -18.66 22.48 -5.84
N LYS A 282 -19.24 23.67 -5.60
CA LYS A 282 -19.24 24.81 -6.53
C LYS A 282 -18.71 26.03 -5.81
N ASP A 283 -17.58 26.56 -6.29
CA ASP A 283 -16.91 27.72 -5.69
C ASP A 283 -16.66 27.54 -4.17
N GLY A 284 -16.29 26.31 -3.78
CA GLY A 284 -16.05 25.90 -2.39
C GLY A 284 -17.29 25.51 -1.58
N ASN A 285 -18.50 25.63 -2.14
CA ASN A 285 -19.74 25.30 -1.44
C ASN A 285 -20.28 23.93 -1.87
N VAL A 286 -20.60 23.07 -0.89
CA VAL A 286 -21.21 21.75 -1.12
C VAL A 286 -22.51 21.88 -1.90
N GLN A 287 -22.70 21.03 -2.91
CA GLN A 287 -23.89 20.97 -3.75
C GLN A 287 -24.59 19.62 -3.60
N ASP A 288 -25.90 19.61 -3.82
CA ASP A 288 -26.68 18.36 -3.90
C ASP A 288 -26.28 17.56 -5.15
N PRO A 289 -25.69 16.35 -5.02
CA PRO A 289 -25.33 15.52 -6.17
C PRO A 289 -26.51 15.13 -7.04
N ASN A 290 -27.73 15.10 -6.50
CA ASN A 290 -28.94 14.80 -7.25
C ASN A 290 -29.23 15.82 -8.37
N ASN A 291 -28.71 17.05 -8.27
CA ASN A 291 -28.86 18.05 -9.33
C ASN A 291 -28.03 17.74 -10.59
N TYR A 292 -27.04 16.85 -10.49
CA TYR A 292 -26.10 16.54 -11.58
C TYR A 292 -26.30 15.13 -12.13
N LEU A 293 -26.59 14.15 -11.27
CA LEU A 293 -26.70 12.75 -11.68
C LEU A 293 -27.98 12.45 -12.48
N ARG A 294 -27.85 11.58 -13.49
CA ARG A 294 -28.95 11.15 -14.35
C ARG A 294 -29.97 10.23 -13.63
N PRO A 295 -31.28 10.33 -13.93
CA PRO A 295 -32.32 9.55 -13.26
C PRO A 295 -32.48 8.10 -13.71
N ASN A 296 -31.90 7.72 -14.86
CA ASN A 296 -32.13 6.42 -15.49
C ASN A 296 -31.11 5.33 -15.12
N ALA A 297 -30.31 5.53 -14.07
CA ALA A 297 -29.43 4.49 -13.56
C ALA A 297 -30.19 3.51 -12.66
N SER A 298 -29.84 2.23 -12.71
CA SER A 298 -30.35 1.22 -11.79
C SER A 298 -29.66 1.33 -10.42
N TYR A 299 -30.44 1.65 -9.38
CA TYR A 299 -29.98 1.67 -8.00
C TYR A 299 -30.98 1.03 -7.03
N GLU A 300 -30.44 0.49 -5.94
CA GLU A 300 -31.15 -0.09 -4.82
C GLU A 300 -30.68 0.55 -3.51
N TYR A 301 -31.46 0.47 -2.44
CA TYR A 301 -31.05 0.91 -1.11
C TYR A 301 -30.57 -0.28 -0.29
N SER A 302 -29.49 -0.11 0.50
CA SER A 302 -29.04 -1.14 1.46
C SER A 302 -29.96 -1.29 2.68
N TYR A 303 -31.03 -0.50 2.73
CA TYR A 303 -32.05 -0.48 3.77
C TYR A 303 -33.45 -0.53 3.17
N GLY A 304 -34.40 -1.03 3.96
CA GLY A 304 -35.82 -1.05 3.60
C GLY A 304 -36.42 0.35 3.51
N SER A 305 -37.56 0.45 2.81
CA SER A 305 -38.30 1.71 2.64
C SER A 305 -38.78 2.34 3.94
N ASP A 306 -38.88 1.55 5.01
CA ASP A 306 -39.16 2.01 6.38
C ASP A 306 -38.07 2.92 6.95
N ARG A 307 -36.87 2.96 6.33
CA ARG A 307 -35.72 3.75 6.80
C ARG A 307 -35.32 4.91 5.89
N TYR A 308 -36.12 5.25 4.90
CA TYR A 308 -35.83 6.36 3.98
C TYR A 308 -35.65 7.70 4.70
N ASP A 309 -36.46 8.00 5.72
CA ASP A 309 -36.31 9.22 6.52
C ASP A 309 -35.05 9.21 7.41
N TYR A 310 -34.54 8.00 7.70
CA TYR A 310 -33.39 7.82 8.58
C TYR A 310 -32.06 7.92 7.81
N TYR A 311 -31.93 7.25 6.66
CA TYR A 311 -30.69 7.27 5.85
C TYR A 311 -30.74 8.21 4.66
N GLY A 312 -31.88 8.88 4.41
CA GLY A 312 -32.09 9.70 3.22
C GLY A 312 -32.42 8.86 1.99
N THR A 313 -32.70 9.54 0.88
CA THR A 313 -32.95 8.92 -0.43
C THR A 313 -32.19 9.66 -1.52
N VAL A 314 -32.12 9.08 -2.71
CA VAL A 314 -31.63 9.76 -3.92
C VAL A 314 -32.80 10.09 -4.83
N GLY A 315 -32.73 11.27 -5.44
CA GLY A 315 -33.71 11.79 -6.38
C GLY A 315 -33.02 12.54 -7.53
N PRO A 316 -32.17 11.86 -8.32
CA PRO A 316 -31.39 12.44 -9.43
C PRO A 316 -32.25 13.16 -10.48
N ARG A 317 -31.79 14.31 -10.97
CA ARG A 317 -32.49 15.20 -11.92
C ARG A 317 -31.57 15.83 -12.98
N GLY A 318 -30.30 15.45 -12.99
CA GLY A 318 -29.32 15.96 -13.97
C GLY A 318 -29.13 15.02 -15.16
N ASP A 319 -27.99 15.16 -15.82
CA ASP A 319 -27.62 14.45 -17.04
C ASP A 319 -26.26 13.74 -16.98
N TRP A 320 -25.56 13.79 -15.84
CA TRP A 320 -24.23 13.21 -15.68
C TRP A 320 -24.31 11.72 -15.35
N ASN A 321 -23.27 10.98 -15.75
CA ASN A 321 -23.18 9.57 -15.39
C ASN A 321 -22.97 9.42 -13.89
N TRP A 322 -23.47 8.32 -13.35
CA TRP A 322 -23.07 7.89 -12.01
C TRP A 322 -21.59 7.47 -12.02
N PRO A 323 -20.87 7.69 -10.91
CA PRO A 323 -19.46 7.37 -10.83
C PRO A 323 -19.18 5.87 -10.63
N LEU A 324 -20.20 5.05 -10.37
CA LEU A 324 -20.10 3.61 -10.18
C LEU A 324 -20.94 2.84 -11.22
N ASP A 325 -20.53 1.59 -11.48
CA ASP A 325 -21.27 0.70 -12.38
C ASP A 325 -22.57 0.19 -11.75
N GLU A 326 -23.63 0.12 -12.55
CA GLU A 326 -24.93 -0.40 -12.13
C GLU A 326 -24.85 -1.93 -11.87
N VAL A 327 -25.62 -2.51 -10.94
CA VAL A 327 -26.59 -1.87 -10.03
C VAL A 327 -25.89 -1.21 -8.84
N ILE A 328 -26.22 0.05 -8.57
CA ILE A 328 -25.65 0.86 -7.50
C ILE A 328 -26.41 0.58 -6.20
N LEU A 329 -25.69 0.35 -5.11
CA LEU A 329 -26.27 0.20 -3.78
C LEU A 329 -26.07 1.49 -2.98
N VAL A 330 -27.15 2.20 -2.67
CA VAL A 330 -27.13 3.45 -1.91
C VAL A 330 -27.19 3.13 -0.41
N ASN A 331 -26.18 3.60 0.31
CA ASN A 331 -26.03 3.44 1.75
C ASN A 331 -26.51 4.67 2.53
N GLN A 332 -26.41 5.86 1.93
CA GLN A 332 -26.93 7.07 2.54
C GLN A 332 -27.14 8.16 1.48
N GLY A 333 -28.27 8.88 1.58
CA GLY A 333 -28.58 10.01 0.71
C GLY A 333 -27.95 11.33 1.18
N TYR A 334 -27.96 12.32 0.28
CA TYR A 334 -27.56 13.70 0.57
C TYR A 334 -28.57 14.40 1.50
N GLY A 335 -28.09 15.38 2.27
CA GLY A 335 -28.95 16.31 3.00
C GLY A 335 -29.21 15.92 4.46
N SER A 336 -30.23 16.54 5.06
CA SER A 336 -30.57 16.31 6.48
C SER A 336 -31.60 15.20 6.64
N HIS A 337 -31.16 14.07 7.20
CA HIS A 337 -31.97 12.90 7.55
C HIS A 337 -31.66 12.44 8.98
N GLY A 338 -32.35 11.41 9.47
CA GLY A 338 -32.27 10.98 10.87
C GLY A 338 -30.85 10.63 11.32
N TYR A 339 -30.08 9.95 10.47
CA TYR A 339 -28.70 9.60 10.74
C TYR A 339 -27.80 10.84 10.74
N ALA A 340 -27.91 11.70 9.71
CA ALA A 340 -27.10 12.90 9.61
C ALA A 340 -27.26 13.83 10.82
N ARG A 341 -28.50 14.05 11.28
CA ARG A 341 -28.79 14.85 12.49
C ARG A 341 -28.21 14.26 13.77
N SER A 342 -27.99 12.95 13.80
CA SER A 342 -27.50 12.25 14.98
C SER A 342 -25.97 12.19 15.04
N PHE A 343 -25.29 12.14 13.89
CA PHE A 343 -23.86 11.81 13.83
C PHE A 343 -22.99 12.84 13.13
N TYR A 344 -23.55 13.77 12.33
CA TYR A 344 -22.75 14.78 11.63
C TYR A 344 -22.82 16.14 12.33
N PRO A 345 -21.69 16.87 12.47
CA PRO A 345 -21.66 18.15 13.19
C PRO A 345 -22.68 19.18 12.72
N ASN A 346 -22.97 19.22 11.42
CA ASN A 346 -23.92 20.16 10.79
C ASN A 346 -25.29 19.52 10.53
N GLY A 347 -25.55 18.33 11.08
CA GLY A 347 -26.81 17.60 10.92
C GLY A 347 -27.18 17.23 9.48
N THR A 348 -26.20 17.26 8.57
CA THR A 348 -26.37 17.15 7.12
C THR A 348 -25.27 16.29 6.54
N HIS A 349 -25.64 15.37 5.66
CA HIS A 349 -24.71 14.58 4.86
C HIS A 349 -24.33 15.35 3.59
N SER A 350 -23.02 15.53 3.33
CA SER A 350 -22.49 16.35 2.22
C SER A 350 -22.54 15.67 0.87
N GLY A 351 -22.81 14.36 0.81
CA GLY A 351 -22.72 13.58 -0.42
C GLY A 351 -23.73 12.44 -0.49
N ILE A 352 -23.44 11.46 -1.34
CA ILE A 352 -24.15 10.18 -1.40
C ILE A 352 -23.15 9.07 -1.11
N ASP A 353 -23.47 8.22 -0.15
CA ASP A 353 -22.69 7.02 0.16
C ASP A 353 -23.23 5.86 -0.66
N MET A 354 -22.36 5.23 -1.42
CA MET A 354 -22.76 4.18 -2.36
C MET A 354 -21.68 3.15 -2.61
N GLU A 355 -22.11 1.98 -3.06
CA GLU A 355 -21.30 0.88 -3.55
C GLU A 355 -21.85 0.39 -4.90
N SER A 356 -21.10 -0.45 -5.60
CA SER A 356 -21.61 -1.15 -6.78
C SER A 356 -21.56 -2.66 -6.54
N LYS A 357 -22.62 -3.35 -6.96
CA LYS A 357 -22.70 -4.81 -6.87
C LYS A 357 -21.79 -5.53 -7.87
N SER A 358 -21.28 -4.81 -8.88
CA SER A 358 -20.60 -5.40 -10.04
C SER A 358 -19.14 -4.95 -10.18
N SER A 359 -18.75 -3.83 -9.56
CA SER A 359 -17.41 -3.25 -9.74
C SER A 359 -17.00 -2.36 -8.57
N SER A 360 -15.72 -2.33 -8.22
CA SER A 360 -15.17 -1.33 -7.29
C SER A 360 -14.58 -0.11 -8.01
N ILE A 361 -14.74 -0.01 -9.34
CA ILE A 361 -14.16 1.09 -10.11
C ILE A 361 -15.01 2.35 -10.02
N ILE A 362 -14.33 3.45 -9.72
CA ILE A 362 -14.88 4.79 -9.75
C ILE A 362 -14.50 5.43 -11.09
N LYS A 363 -15.49 5.96 -11.80
CA LYS A 363 -15.36 6.58 -13.12
C LYS A 363 -15.72 8.06 -13.06
N ALA A 364 -15.10 8.85 -13.93
CA ALA A 364 -15.42 10.27 -14.06
C ALA A 364 -16.86 10.44 -14.60
N PRO A 365 -17.75 11.15 -13.90
CA PRO A 365 -19.14 11.37 -14.30
C PRO A 365 -19.24 12.32 -15.50
N ARG A 366 -18.20 13.13 -15.72
CA ARG A 366 -18.02 14.06 -16.84
C ARG A 366 -16.53 14.34 -17.06
N ASP A 367 -16.19 14.85 -18.25
CA ASP A 367 -14.87 15.39 -18.58
C ASP A 367 -14.35 16.38 -17.53
N GLY A 368 -13.04 16.37 -17.28
CA GLY A 368 -12.39 17.31 -16.37
C GLY A 368 -10.91 17.01 -16.15
N THR A 369 -10.35 17.58 -15.09
CA THR A 369 -8.96 17.37 -14.66
C THR A 369 -8.92 16.66 -13.32
N LEU A 370 -8.25 15.51 -13.26
CA LEU A 370 -8.15 14.67 -12.07
C LEU A 370 -7.04 15.16 -11.13
N TYR A 371 -7.37 15.17 -9.84
CA TYR A 371 -6.47 15.39 -8.72
C TYR A 371 -6.65 14.26 -7.70
N LYS A 372 -5.56 13.85 -7.07
CA LYS A 372 -5.56 12.86 -6.01
C LYS A 372 -4.84 13.40 -4.79
N GLY A 373 -5.17 12.87 -3.63
CA GLY A 373 -4.49 13.28 -2.41
C GLY A 373 -4.94 12.48 -1.20
N GLY A 374 -4.35 12.83 -0.08
CA GLY A 374 -4.73 12.33 1.24
C GLY A 374 -5.02 13.49 2.17
N THR A 375 -5.98 13.29 3.08
CA THR A 375 -6.25 14.21 4.19
C THR A 375 -6.30 13.43 5.50
N GLY A 376 -5.99 14.10 6.60
CA GLY A 376 -6.09 13.51 7.94
C GLY A 376 -7.54 13.39 8.37
N CYS A 377 -7.91 12.27 8.98
CA CYS A 377 -9.26 12.02 9.47
C CYS A 377 -9.24 11.22 10.77
N GLY A 378 -9.46 11.91 11.90
CA GLY A 378 -9.52 11.29 13.23
C GLY A 378 -8.27 10.51 13.67
N GLY A 379 -7.13 10.72 13.01
CA GLY A 379 -5.89 9.97 13.24
C GLY A 379 -5.55 8.93 12.14
N ALA A 380 -6.44 8.71 11.18
CA ALA A 380 -6.17 7.93 9.97
C ALA A 380 -5.92 8.84 8.75
N SER A 381 -5.28 8.31 7.70
CA SER A 381 -5.22 8.95 6.39
C SER A 381 -6.44 8.55 5.57
N MET A 382 -7.17 9.53 5.03
CA MET A 382 -8.27 9.36 4.12
C MET A 382 -7.85 9.84 2.73
N ASN A 383 -7.85 8.94 1.76
CA ASN A 383 -7.49 9.27 0.39
C ASN A 383 -8.72 9.81 -0.34
N TYR A 384 -8.48 10.70 -1.30
CA TYR A 384 -9.50 11.20 -2.20
C TYR A 384 -9.01 11.23 -3.64
N ALA A 385 -9.96 11.14 -4.55
CA ALA A 385 -9.83 11.69 -5.89
C ALA A 385 -10.77 12.90 -6.01
N ALA A 386 -10.47 13.80 -6.94
CA ALA A 386 -11.32 14.92 -7.29
C ALA A 386 -11.19 15.21 -8.79
N VAL A 387 -12.30 15.53 -9.46
CA VAL A 387 -12.27 15.95 -10.86
C VAL A 387 -12.80 17.38 -10.96
N ASP A 388 -11.94 18.30 -11.39
CA ASP A 388 -12.31 19.68 -11.69
C ASP A 388 -12.94 19.74 -13.10
N HIS A 389 -14.21 20.13 -13.17
CA HIS A 389 -14.98 20.24 -14.40
C HIS A 389 -14.97 21.65 -15.00
N GLY A 390 -14.20 22.57 -14.41
CA GLY A 390 -14.13 23.97 -14.79
C GLY A 390 -15.22 24.83 -14.15
N GLY A 391 -15.00 26.15 -14.16
CA GLY A 391 -15.92 27.12 -13.60
C GLY A 391 -16.19 26.93 -12.10
N GLY A 392 -15.22 26.38 -11.35
CA GLY A 392 -15.34 26.16 -9.90
C GLY A 392 -16.17 24.95 -9.49
N LEU A 393 -16.61 24.09 -10.42
CA LEU A 393 -17.36 22.87 -10.13
C LEU A 393 -16.43 21.66 -10.03
N ILE A 394 -16.39 21.01 -8.87
CA ILE A 394 -15.53 19.85 -8.60
C ILE A 394 -16.39 18.69 -8.08
N SER A 395 -16.18 17.49 -8.62
CA SER A 395 -16.68 16.23 -8.04
C SER A 395 -15.61 15.57 -7.17
N TRP A 396 -15.98 15.13 -5.98
CA TRP A 396 -15.10 14.55 -4.98
C TRP A 396 -15.46 13.09 -4.71
N TYR A 397 -14.42 12.27 -4.55
CA TYR A 397 -14.52 10.83 -4.33
C TYR A 397 -13.69 10.49 -3.10
N TRP A 398 -14.35 10.19 -2.00
CA TRP A 398 -13.71 9.97 -0.71
C TRP A 398 -13.60 8.47 -0.39
N HIS A 399 -12.76 8.15 0.59
CA HIS A 399 -12.44 6.78 1.03
C HIS A 399 -11.77 5.90 -0.04
N VAL A 400 -11.23 6.48 -1.11
CA VAL A 400 -10.68 5.72 -2.25
C VAL A 400 -9.36 5.00 -1.89
N GLN A 401 -8.93 4.06 -2.74
CA GLN A 401 -7.59 3.42 -2.68
C GLN A 401 -6.55 4.18 -3.50
#